data_AF-A0A7C2EEU1-F1
#
_entry.id   AF-A0A7C2EEU1-F1
#
_cell.length_a   1.000
_cell.length_b   1.000
_cell.length_c   1.000
_cell.angle_alpha   90.00
_cell.angle_beta   90.00
_cell.angle_gamma   90.00
#
_symmetry.space_group_name_H-M   'P 1'
#
loop_
_entity.id
_entity.type
_entity.pdbx_description
1 polymer ?
#
loop_
_entity_poly.entity_id
_entity_poly.type
_entity_poly.pdbx_seq_one_letter_code
_entity_poly.pdbx_strand_id
1 'polypeptide(L)'
;MRLYCGRWFRIALWDFRLGHLISLVTVCLFLLLAVVWLYPSKLEGPAVMGEIAEIFIRSIGPWSGIVFFAGAFAALYSTAFNYFDGWPRVVAACSRNLFRRTAALEGLTRERLAGEHRRRWYSEYNIYRLTMLFSLVAAVGIIAGLPRPVFLVLLASALALFIAPVIYFLNIYLCLKIIPREDAGFYPSPFATGASLASFAVFSAFTLIAMLELIFGIQVFGRS
;
A
#
# COMPACT_ATOMS: atom_id res chain seq x y z
N MET A 1 4.07 -31.76 3.48
CA MET A 1 4.09 -30.32 3.84
C MET A 1 5.10 -29.50 3.03
N ARG A 2 6.42 -29.81 3.06
CA ARG A 2 7.47 -29.00 2.39
C ARG A 2 7.28 -28.79 0.88
N LEU A 3 6.93 -29.84 0.14
CA LEU A 3 6.64 -29.76 -1.31
C LEU A 3 5.41 -28.88 -1.62
N TYR A 4 4.38 -28.95 -0.77
CA TYR A 4 3.19 -28.12 -0.89
C TYR A 4 3.53 -26.64 -0.64
N CYS A 5 4.22 -26.34 0.46
CA CYS A 5 4.67 -24.98 0.76
C CYS A 5 5.58 -24.41 -0.33
N GLY A 6 6.51 -25.22 -0.87
CA GLY A 6 7.40 -24.79 -1.95
C GLY A 6 6.67 -24.49 -3.26
N ARG A 7 5.62 -25.26 -3.60
CA ARG A 7 4.77 -24.98 -4.78
C ARG A 7 3.96 -23.70 -4.58
N TRP A 8 3.35 -23.52 -3.42
CA TRP A 8 2.61 -22.29 -3.09
C TRP A 8 3.51 -21.06 -3.12
N PHE A 9 4.71 -21.15 -2.56
CA PHE A 9 5.68 -20.06 -2.59
C PHE A 9 6.12 -19.71 -4.02
N ARG A 10 6.33 -20.72 -4.87
CA ARG A 10 6.63 -20.50 -6.29
C ARG A 10 5.47 -19.83 -7.02
N ILE A 11 4.23 -20.27 -6.78
CA ILE A 11 3.04 -19.66 -7.38
C ILE A 11 2.92 -18.20 -6.93
N ALA A 12 3.08 -17.92 -5.64
CA ALA A 12 3.06 -16.57 -5.11
C ALA A 12 4.16 -15.69 -5.74
N LEU A 13 5.39 -16.19 -5.86
CA LEU A 13 6.47 -15.47 -6.53
C LEU A 13 6.17 -15.15 -8.00
N TRP A 14 5.53 -16.08 -8.72
CA TRP A 14 5.11 -15.84 -10.11
C TRP A 14 4.01 -14.79 -10.19
N ASP A 15 3.03 -14.86 -9.30
CA ASP A 15 1.95 -13.87 -9.20
C ASP A 15 2.50 -12.48 -8.92
N PHE A 16 3.40 -12.34 -7.93
CA PHE A 16 4.08 -11.09 -7.65
C PHE A 16 4.86 -10.55 -8.86
N ARG A 17 5.60 -11.39 -9.58
CA ARG A 17 6.38 -10.96 -10.75
C ARG A 17 5.49 -10.47 -11.89
N LEU A 18 4.41 -11.20 -12.19
CA LEU A 18 3.44 -10.79 -13.19
C LEU A 18 2.75 -9.48 -12.79
N GLY A 19 2.37 -9.34 -11.51
CA GLY A 19 1.79 -8.11 -11.00
C GLY A 19 2.70 -6.89 -11.18
N HIS A 20 4.00 -7.04 -10.91
CA HIS A 20 4.99 -5.96 -11.13
C HIS A 20 5.20 -5.67 -12.61
N LEU A 21 5.22 -6.68 -13.48
CA LEU A 21 5.34 -6.49 -14.92
C LEU A 21 4.14 -5.71 -15.48
N ILE A 22 2.92 -6.11 -15.10
CA ILE A 22 1.69 -5.41 -15.50
C ILE A 22 1.73 -3.97 -14.98
N SER A 23 2.12 -3.76 -13.73
CA SER A 23 2.24 -2.43 -13.13
C SER A 23 3.23 -1.55 -13.90
N LEU A 24 4.38 -2.10 -14.31
CA LEU A 24 5.36 -1.39 -15.12
C LEU A 24 4.77 -0.97 -16.47
N VAL A 25 4.10 -1.88 -17.16
CA VAL A 25 3.42 -1.58 -18.44
C VAL A 25 2.38 -0.49 -18.25
N THR A 26 1.55 -0.58 -17.20
CA THR A 26 0.53 0.44 -16.89
C THR A 26 1.15 1.81 -16.61
N VAL A 27 2.23 1.89 -15.84
CA VAL A 27 2.94 3.15 -15.57
C VAL A 27 3.51 3.73 -16.86
N CYS A 28 4.13 2.92 -17.73
CA CYS A 28 4.62 3.38 -19.03
C CYS A 28 3.49 3.93 -19.90
N LEU A 29 2.32 3.27 -19.93
CA LEU A 29 1.15 3.76 -20.66
C LEU A 29 0.66 5.10 -20.12
N PHE A 30 0.57 5.26 -18.79
CA PHE A 30 0.18 6.54 -18.19
C PHE A 30 1.18 7.65 -18.46
N LEU A 31 2.49 7.36 -18.45
CA LEU A 31 3.51 8.34 -18.81
C LEU A 31 3.35 8.79 -20.27
N LEU A 32 3.19 7.85 -21.21
CA LEU A 32 2.95 8.19 -22.62
C LEU A 32 1.69 9.01 -22.81
N LEU A 33 0.62 8.64 -22.11
CA LEU A 33 -0.65 9.34 -22.15
C LEU A 33 -0.52 10.78 -21.61
N ALA A 34 0.23 10.96 -20.53
CA ALA A 34 0.54 12.28 -19.98
C ALA A 34 1.33 13.14 -20.99
N VAL A 35 2.31 12.56 -21.69
CA VAL A 35 3.07 13.29 -22.71
C VAL A 35 2.22 13.68 -23.92
N VAL A 36 1.36 12.78 -24.41
CA VAL A 36 0.60 13.01 -25.65
C VAL A 36 -0.60 13.92 -25.43
N TRP A 37 -1.31 13.76 -24.32
CA TRP A 37 -2.62 14.41 -24.10
C TRP A 37 -2.60 15.48 -23.02
N LEU A 38 -1.64 15.43 -22.09
CA LEU A 38 -1.58 16.38 -20.97
C LEU A 38 -0.60 17.50 -21.23
N TYR A 39 0.54 17.25 -21.88
CA TYR A 39 1.52 18.29 -22.17
C TYR A 39 1.04 19.22 -23.30
N PRO A 40 1.12 20.56 -23.19
CA PRO A 40 1.73 21.38 -22.12
C PRO A 40 0.73 21.95 -21.08
N SER A 41 -0.46 21.37 -20.95
CA SER A 41 -1.51 21.81 -20.02
C SER A 41 -1.01 21.89 -18.58
N LYS A 42 -1.23 23.03 -17.92
CA LYS A 42 -1.02 23.16 -16.46
C LYS A 42 -2.30 22.75 -15.75
N LEU A 43 -2.40 21.49 -15.38
CA LEU A 43 -3.51 20.98 -14.58
C LEU A 43 -3.19 21.19 -13.09
N GLU A 44 -3.95 22.07 -12.43
CA GLU A 44 -3.79 22.35 -11.00
C GLU A 44 -5.14 22.38 -10.28
N GLY A 45 -5.18 21.85 -9.06
CA GLY A 45 -6.33 22.00 -8.16
C GLY A 45 -7.35 20.84 -8.18
N PRO A 46 -8.51 21.01 -7.53
CA PRO A 46 -9.48 19.94 -7.30
C PRO A 46 -10.28 19.54 -8.56
N ALA A 47 -10.27 20.36 -9.62
CA ALA A 47 -10.98 20.10 -10.87
C ALA A 47 -10.19 19.21 -11.85
N VAL A 48 -8.92 18.93 -11.56
CA VAL A 48 -7.99 18.20 -12.42
C VAL A 48 -8.58 16.89 -12.95
N MET A 49 -9.30 16.14 -12.12
CA MET A 49 -9.86 14.85 -12.55
C MET A 49 -11.01 15.01 -13.55
N GLY A 50 -11.78 16.09 -13.45
CA GLY A 50 -12.82 16.46 -14.42
C GLY A 50 -12.23 17.00 -15.71
N GLU A 51 -11.18 17.82 -15.62
CA GLU A 51 -10.45 18.35 -16.78
C GLU A 51 -9.78 17.23 -17.59
N ILE A 52 -9.16 16.26 -16.92
CA ILE A 52 -8.61 15.06 -17.57
C ILE A 52 -9.72 14.27 -18.27
N ALA A 53 -10.84 14.01 -17.58
CA ALA A 53 -11.96 13.29 -18.17
C ALA A 53 -12.54 14.02 -19.40
N GLU A 54 -12.62 15.35 -19.36
CA GLU A 54 -13.08 16.17 -20.48
C GLU A 54 -12.13 16.09 -21.68
N ILE A 55 -10.81 16.09 -21.46
CA ILE A 55 -9.82 15.87 -22.52
C ILE A 55 -10.09 14.53 -23.20
N PHE A 56 -10.26 13.44 -22.45
CA PHE A 56 -10.58 12.13 -23.02
C PHE A 56 -11.90 12.13 -23.81
N ILE A 57 -12.95 12.73 -23.25
CA ILE A 57 -14.26 12.81 -23.88
C ILE A 57 -14.19 13.55 -25.21
N ARG A 58 -13.47 14.68 -25.27
CA ARG A 58 -13.33 15.50 -26.47
C ARG A 58 -12.45 14.83 -27.53
N SER A 59 -11.45 14.06 -27.11
CA SER A 59 -10.47 13.45 -28.02
C SER A 59 -10.86 12.09 -28.58
N ILE A 60 -11.50 11.24 -27.78
CA ILE A 60 -11.87 9.86 -28.16
C ILE A 60 -13.38 9.73 -28.40
N GLY A 61 -14.17 10.52 -27.67
CA GLY A 61 -15.63 10.53 -27.73
C GLY A 61 -16.30 10.24 -26.38
N PRO A 62 -17.64 10.40 -26.29
CA PRO A 62 -18.38 10.39 -25.01
C PRO A 62 -18.25 9.11 -24.18
N TRP A 63 -18.08 7.95 -24.81
CA TRP A 63 -17.96 6.66 -24.14
C TRP A 63 -16.67 6.53 -23.31
N SER A 64 -15.62 7.28 -23.67
CA SER A 64 -14.33 7.25 -22.98
C SER A 64 -14.42 7.79 -21.55
N GLY A 65 -15.33 8.73 -21.29
CA GLY A 65 -15.59 9.25 -19.95
C GLY A 65 -16.09 8.16 -19.00
N ILE A 66 -16.97 7.28 -19.48
CA ILE A 66 -17.48 6.15 -18.67
C ILE A 66 -16.34 5.21 -18.29
N VAL A 67 -15.48 4.86 -19.25
CA VAL A 67 -14.32 3.98 -19.02
C VAL A 67 -13.34 4.63 -18.04
N PHE A 68 -13.08 5.93 -18.19
CA PHE A 68 -12.20 6.68 -17.31
C PHE A 68 -12.71 6.72 -15.87
N PHE A 69 -13.98 7.09 -15.65
CA PHE A 69 -14.55 7.14 -14.31
C PHE A 69 -14.68 5.76 -13.66
N ALA A 70 -15.01 4.73 -14.45
CA ALA A 70 -15.02 3.35 -13.96
C ALA A 70 -13.63 2.89 -13.53
N GLY A 71 -12.60 3.20 -14.32
CA GLY A 71 -11.20 2.92 -13.98
C GLY A 71 -10.72 3.68 -12.73
N ALA A 72 -11.01 4.97 -12.65
CA ALA A 72 -10.69 5.80 -11.49
C ALA A 72 -11.37 5.28 -10.21
N PHE A 73 -12.65 4.91 -10.31
CA PHE A 73 -13.38 4.28 -9.21
C PHE A 73 -12.73 2.95 -8.80
N ALA A 74 -12.42 2.06 -9.75
CA ALA A 74 -11.81 0.77 -9.46
C ALA A 74 -10.45 0.92 -8.76
N ALA A 75 -9.62 1.87 -9.19
CA ALA A 75 -8.33 2.17 -8.57
C ALA A 75 -8.50 2.68 -7.12
N LEU A 76 -9.34 3.70 -6.92
CA LEU A 76 -9.59 4.29 -5.59
C LEU A 76 -10.25 3.30 -4.63
N TYR A 77 -11.24 2.55 -5.11
CA TYR A 77 -11.93 1.53 -4.34
C TYR A 77 -10.99 0.41 -3.92
N SER A 78 -10.12 -0.07 -4.82
CA SER A 78 -9.12 -1.10 -4.50
C SER A 78 -8.18 -0.66 -3.37
N THR A 79 -7.67 0.58 -3.42
CA THR A 79 -6.83 1.13 -2.36
C THR A 79 -7.57 1.22 -1.03
N ALA A 80 -8.80 1.75 -1.03
CA ALA A 80 -9.60 1.85 0.18
C ALA A 80 -9.93 0.47 0.77
N PHE A 81 -10.35 -0.47 -0.07
CA PHE A 81 -10.70 -1.83 0.34
C PHE A 81 -9.51 -2.56 0.96
N ASN A 82 -8.33 -2.49 0.31
CA ASN A 82 -7.10 -3.08 0.85
C ASN A 82 -6.72 -2.50 2.20
N TYR A 83 -6.97 -1.21 2.44
CA TYR A 83 -6.73 -0.60 3.74
C TYR A 83 -7.75 -1.07 4.79
N PHE A 84 -9.04 -1.08 4.44
CA PHE A 84 -10.13 -1.51 5.34
C PHE A 84 -10.04 -2.97 5.77
N ASP A 85 -9.43 -3.83 4.96
CA ASP A 85 -9.20 -5.23 5.31
C ASP A 85 -7.80 -5.48 5.90
N GLY A 86 -6.77 -4.86 5.32
CA GLY A 86 -5.37 -5.07 5.70
C GLY A 86 -5.01 -4.46 7.05
N TRP A 87 -5.39 -3.20 7.31
CA TRP A 87 -5.06 -2.52 8.56
C TRP A 87 -5.59 -3.27 9.80
N PRO A 88 -6.88 -3.67 9.85
CA PRO A 88 -7.38 -4.45 10.98
C PRO A 88 -6.67 -5.79 11.19
N ARG A 89 -6.22 -6.49 10.13
CA ARG A 89 -5.45 -7.73 10.27
C ARG A 89 -4.10 -7.49 10.93
N VAL A 90 -3.40 -6.43 10.53
CA VAL A 90 -2.11 -6.06 11.13
C VAL A 90 -2.28 -5.74 12.60
N VAL A 91 -3.26 -4.90 12.95
CA VAL A 91 -3.55 -4.53 14.35
C VAL A 91 -3.92 -5.75 15.19
N ALA A 92 -4.76 -6.63 14.67
CA ALA A 92 -5.16 -7.86 15.36
C ALA A 92 -3.97 -8.81 15.58
N ALA A 93 -3.12 -9.01 14.57
CA ALA A 93 -1.92 -9.83 14.68
C ALA A 93 -0.87 -9.25 15.64
N CYS A 94 -0.66 -7.93 15.62
CA CYS A 94 0.20 -7.24 16.58
C CYS A 94 -0.33 -7.39 18.01
N SER A 95 -1.64 -7.23 18.20
CA SER A 95 -2.29 -7.40 19.51
C SER A 95 -2.17 -8.83 20.02
N ARG A 96 -2.28 -9.83 19.12
CA ARG A 96 -2.04 -11.24 19.42
C ARG A 96 -0.63 -11.49 19.92
N ASN A 97 0.38 -10.92 19.26
CA ASN A 97 1.78 -11.09 19.63
C ASN A 97 2.15 -10.38 20.94
N LEU A 98 1.47 -9.27 21.26
CA LEU A 98 1.76 -8.47 22.46
C LEU A 98 1.00 -8.98 23.71
N PHE A 99 -0.24 -9.44 23.55
CA PHE A 99 -1.11 -9.81 24.66
C PHE A 99 -1.41 -11.31 24.69
N ARG A 100 -0.92 -11.98 25.75
CA ARG A 100 -1.16 -13.43 25.99
C ARG A 100 -2.65 -13.80 25.99
N ARG A 101 -3.52 -12.92 26.47
CA ARG A 101 -4.98 -13.15 26.50
C ARG A 101 -5.58 -13.15 25.09
N THR A 102 -5.06 -12.31 24.19
CA THR A 102 -5.47 -12.28 22.78
C THR A 102 -4.88 -13.47 22.02
N ALA A 103 -3.65 -13.88 22.33
CA ALA A 103 -3.04 -15.11 21.81
C ALA A 103 -3.82 -16.40 22.15
N ALA A 104 -4.43 -16.44 23.34
CA ALA A 104 -5.30 -17.57 23.72
C ALA A 104 -6.60 -17.67 22.88
N LEU A 105 -6.96 -16.61 22.15
CA LEU A 105 -8.18 -16.51 21.34
C LEU A 105 -7.83 -16.07 19.91
N GLU A 106 -6.89 -16.80 19.31
CA GLU A 106 -6.39 -16.60 17.94
C GLU A 106 -7.36 -17.13 16.87
N GLY A 107 -7.46 -16.38 15.78
CA GLY A 107 -8.15 -16.82 14.57
C GLY A 107 -9.23 -15.85 14.11
N LEU A 108 -9.27 -15.63 12.79
CA LEU A 108 -10.29 -14.83 12.10
C LEU A 108 -11.30 -15.70 11.34
N THR A 109 -10.98 -16.98 11.12
CA THR A 109 -11.78 -17.90 10.29
C THR A 109 -13.03 -18.39 11.01
N ARG A 110 -14.19 -18.37 10.33
CA ARG A 110 -15.49 -18.80 10.90
C ARG A 110 -15.46 -20.21 11.50
N GLU A 111 -14.66 -21.10 10.94
CA GLU A 111 -14.52 -22.50 11.38
C GLU A 111 -13.77 -22.65 12.71
N ARG A 112 -12.90 -21.70 13.07
CA ARG A 112 -12.14 -21.70 14.32
C ARG A 112 -12.78 -20.84 15.42
N LEU A 113 -13.86 -20.13 15.11
CA LEU A 113 -14.54 -19.21 16.00
C LEU A 113 -15.45 -19.96 17.00
N ALA A 114 -14.91 -20.32 18.16
CA ALA A 114 -15.73 -20.77 19.29
C ALA A 114 -16.58 -19.60 19.86
N GLY A 115 -17.69 -19.90 20.56
CA GLY A 115 -18.59 -18.87 21.12
C GLY A 115 -17.89 -17.84 22.02
N GLU A 116 -16.81 -18.22 22.71
CA GLU A 116 -16.00 -17.33 23.53
C GLU A 116 -15.26 -16.24 22.73
N HIS A 117 -14.82 -16.53 21.51
CA HIS A 117 -14.14 -15.56 20.65
C HIS A 117 -15.05 -14.38 20.28
N ARG A 118 -16.35 -14.65 20.13
CA ARG A 118 -17.36 -13.62 19.80
C ARG A 118 -17.77 -12.80 21.03
N ARG A 119 -17.73 -13.39 22.23
CA ARG A 119 -18.11 -12.73 23.48
C ARG A 119 -17.02 -11.82 24.05
N ARG A 120 -15.74 -12.15 23.88
CA ARG A 120 -14.65 -11.40 24.51
C ARG A 120 -14.10 -10.32 23.58
N TRP A 121 -14.13 -9.08 24.04
CA TRP A 121 -13.70 -7.90 23.28
C TRP A 121 -12.23 -7.92 22.85
N TYR A 122 -11.36 -8.56 23.65
CA TYR A 122 -9.92 -8.67 23.39
C TYR A 122 -9.52 -9.84 22.47
N SER A 123 -10.49 -10.61 21.95
CA SER A 123 -10.21 -11.65 20.95
C SER A 123 -9.74 -11.02 19.64
N GLU A 124 -8.82 -11.69 18.93
CA GLU A 124 -8.29 -11.24 17.65
C GLU A 124 -9.41 -10.88 16.65
N TYR A 125 -10.49 -11.67 16.64
CA TYR A 125 -11.66 -11.44 15.80
C TYR A 125 -12.42 -10.14 16.13
N ASN A 126 -12.61 -9.86 17.42
CA ASN A 126 -13.31 -8.65 17.84
C ASN A 126 -12.43 -7.41 17.69
N ILE A 127 -11.11 -7.52 17.93
CA ILE A 127 -10.15 -6.43 17.66
C ILE A 127 -10.15 -6.09 16.17
N TYR A 128 -10.14 -7.08 15.28
CA TYR A 128 -10.27 -6.87 13.83
C TYR A 128 -11.54 -6.08 13.49
N ARG A 129 -12.70 -6.51 13.99
CA ARG A 129 -13.98 -5.83 13.71
C ARG A 129 -14.07 -4.43 14.30
N LEU A 130 -13.60 -4.23 15.53
CA LEU A 130 -13.55 -2.92 16.18
C LEU A 130 -12.65 -1.97 15.41
N THR A 131 -11.48 -2.45 14.96
CA THR A 131 -10.56 -1.65 14.15
C THR A 131 -11.18 -1.28 12.80
N MET A 132 -11.88 -2.21 12.15
CA MET A 132 -12.60 -1.94 10.91
C MET A 132 -13.71 -0.89 11.10
N LEU A 133 -14.52 -1.02 12.16
CA LEU A 133 -15.57 -0.06 12.49
C LEU A 133 -14.99 1.31 12.84
N PHE A 134 -13.90 1.33 13.61
CA PHE A 134 -13.17 2.55 13.94
C PHE A 134 -12.68 3.25 12.67
N SER A 135 -12.05 2.52 11.74
CA SER A 135 -11.62 3.09 10.45
C SER A 135 -12.79 3.67 9.66
N LEU A 136 -13.97 3.02 9.68
CA LEU A 136 -15.15 3.49 8.95
C LEU A 136 -15.68 4.79 9.57
N VAL A 137 -15.89 4.79 10.89
CA VAL A 137 -16.39 5.96 11.62
C VAL A 137 -15.41 7.13 11.51
N ALA A 138 -14.11 6.87 11.62
CA ALA A 138 -13.08 7.89 11.45
C ALA A 138 -13.07 8.45 10.02
N ALA A 139 -13.15 7.60 8.99
CA ALA A 139 -13.20 8.04 7.59
C ALA A 139 -14.43 8.91 7.32
N VAL A 140 -15.63 8.49 7.76
CA VAL A 140 -16.87 9.27 7.60
C VAL A 140 -16.78 10.59 8.37
N GLY A 141 -16.27 10.57 9.60
CA GLY A 141 -16.07 11.76 10.42
C GLY A 141 -15.11 12.77 9.78
N ILE A 142 -14.01 12.30 9.21
CA ILE A 142 -13.06 13.15 8.49
C ILE A 142 -13.69 13.75 7.23
N ILE A 143 -14.38 12.95 6.42
CA ILE A 143 -15.04 13.42 5.19
C ILE A 143 -16.14 14.44 5.49
N ALA A 144 -16.92 14.23 6.55
CA ALA A 144 -18.00 15.13 6.93
C ALA A 144 -17.50 16.41 7.64
N GLY A 145 -16.41 16.30 8.42
CA GLY A 145 -15.96 17.37 9.31
C GLY A 145 -14.85 18.28 8.76
N LEU A 146 -14.06 17.83 7.78
CA LEU A 146 -12.90 18.59 7.27
C LEU A 146 -13.09 19.03 5.82
N PRO A 147 -13.26 20.34 5.55
CA PRO A 147 -13.30 20.85 4.19
C PRO A 147 -11.90 20.72 3.55
N ARG A 148 -11.81 19.95 2.45
CA ARG A 148 -10.59 19.71 1.64
C ARG A 148 -9.44 19.08 2.46
N PRO A 149 -9.39 17.75 2.60
CA PRO A 149 -8.38 17.04 3.40
C PRO A 149 -6.97 17.00 2.78
N VAL A 150 -6.61 17.96 1.92
CA VAL A 150 -5.32 18.03 1.23
C VAL A 150 -4.16 18.04 2.24
N PHE A 151 -4.30 18.80 3.33
CA PHE A 151 -3.30 18.82 4.40
C PHE A 151 -3.09 17.45 5.04
N LEU A 152 -4.17 16.69 5.29
CA LEU A 152 -4.08 15.35 5.86
C LEU A 152 -3.37 14.38 4.92
N VAL A 153 -3.62 14.50 3.60
CA VAL A 153 -2.93 13.69 2.59
C VAL A 153 -1.44 14.02 2.58
N LEU A 154 -1.06 15.30 2.63
CA LEU A 154 0.34 15.72 2.69
C LEU A 154 1.04 15.22 3.96
N LEU A 155 0.40 15.39 5.12
CA LEU A 155 0.92 14.90 6.40
C LEU A 155 1.08 13.38 6.41
N ALA A 156 0.07 12.64 5.96
CA ALA A 156 0.13 11.19 5.86
C ALA A 156 1.25 10.73 4.91
N SER A 157 1.44 11.42 3.79
CA SER A 157 2.50 11.12 2.82
C SER A 157 3.89 11.38 3.40
N ALA A 158 4.06 12.48 4.15
CA ALA A 158 5.30 12.82 4.85
C ALA A 158 5.65 11.77 5.93
N LEU A 159 4.67 11.39 6.74
CA LEU A 159 4.83 10.32 7.74
C LEU A 159 5.15 8.97 7.07
N ALA A 160 4.49 8.66 5.96
CA ALA A 160 4.75 7.45 5.19
C ALA A 160 6.18 7.43 4.64
N LEU A 161 6.66 8.54 4.08
CA LEU A 161 8.05 8.68 3.65
C LEU A 161 9.02 8.44 4.82
N PHE A 162 8.68 8.88 6.03
CA PHE A 162 9.50 8.63 7.21
C PHE A 162 9.55 7.17 7.64
N ILE A 163 8.41 6.49 7.61
CA ILE A 163 8.29 5.12 8.12
C ILE A 163 8.74 4.10 7.06
N ALA A 164 8.60 4.39 5.77
CA ALA A 164 8.91 3.49 4.66
C ALA A 164 10.32 2.88 4.69
N PRO A 165 11.43 3.62 4.89
CA PRO A 165 12.76 3.02 4.96
C PRO A 165 12.91 2.09 6.16
N VAL A 166 12.27 2.41 7.30
CA VAL A 166 12.28 1.54 8.49
C VAL A 166 11.60 0.21 8.18
N ILE A 167 10.42 0.24 7.55
CA ILE A 167 9.71 -0.98 7.14
C ILE A 167 10.52 -1.79 6.13
N TYR A 168 11.13 -1.14 5.14
CA TYR A 168 11.97 -1.79 4.13
C TYR A 168 13.14 -2.55 4.80
N PHE A 169 13.88 -1.86 5.68
CA PHE A 169 14.99 -2.44 6.42
C PHE A 169 14.54 -3.64 7.26
N LEU A 170 13.44 -3.48 8.02
CA LEU A 170 12.89 -4.56 8.84
C LEU A 170 12.50 -5.77 7.99
N ASN A 171 11.98 -5.57 6.78
CA ASN A 171 11.63 -6.67 5.88
C ASN A 171 12.87 -7.47 5.44
N ILE A 172 13.94 -6.79 4.99
CA ILE A 172 15.22 -7.45 4.67
C ILE A 172 15.76 -8.19 5.90
N TYR A 173 15.78 -7.53 7.06
CA TYR A 173 16.31 -8.09 8.30
C TYR A 173 15.55 -9.34 8.73
N LEU A 174 14.22 -9.30 8.71
CA LEU A 174 13.37 -10.44 9.06
C LEU A 174 13.57 -11.60 8.08
N CYS A 175 13.63 -11.33 6.78
CA CYS A 175 13.88 -12.38 5.78
C CYS A 175 15.22 -13.09 6.00
N LEU A 176 16.28 -12.34 6.30
CA LEU A 176 17.62 -12.90 6.50
C LEU A 176 17.81 -13.57 7.86
N LYS A 177 17.07 -13.14 8.90
CA LYS A 177 17.21 -13.66 10.26
C LYS A 177 16.28 -14.83 10.56
N ILE A 178 15.05 -14.82 10.05
CA ILE A 178 14.03 -15.82 10.38
C ILE A 178 14.14 -17.05 9.47
N ILE A 179 14.51 -16.87 8.21
CA ILE A 179 14.57 -17.98 7.25
C ILE A 179 15.92 -18.70 7.41
N PRO A 180 15.94 -20.01 7.71
CA PRO A 180 17.19 -20.77 7.81
C PRO A 180 17.96 -20.79 6.49
N ARG A 181 19.29 -20.65 6.54
CA ARG A 181 20.15 -20.71 5.34
C ARG A 181 20.13 -22.07 4.64
N GLU A 182 19.81 -23.12 5.39
CA GLU A 182 19.69 -24.50 4.89
C GLU A 182 18.46 -24.69 3.98
N ASP A 183 17.45 -23.81 4.09
CA ASP A 183 16.24 -23.84 3.27
C ASP A 183 16.42 -23.04 1.97
N ALA A 184 17.29 -23.53 1.08
CA ALA A 184 17.63 -22.89 -0.20
C ALA A 184 16.42 -22.57 -1.11
N GLY A 185 15.27 -23.25 -0.91
CA GLY A 185 14.04 -22.96 -1.66
C GLY A 185 13.28 -21.71 -1.21
N PHE A 186 13.53 -21.22 0.02
CA PHE A 186 12.87 -20.06 0.62
C PHE A 186 13.85 -18.94 0.99
N TYR A 187 15.11 -19.28 1.26
CA TYR A 187 16.15 -18.31 1.58
C TYR A 187 16.45 -17.43 0.35
N PRO A 188 16.55 -16.10 0.51
CA PRO A 188 16.80 -15.20 -0.61
C PRO A 188 18.15 -15.49 -1.25
N SER A 189 18.20 -15.44 -2.59
CA SER A 189 19.45 -15.63 -3.32
C SER A 189 20.45 -14.51 -3.00
N PRO A 190 21.77 -14.74 -3.15
CA PRO A 190 22.77 -13.69 -2.93
C PRO A 190 22.55 -12.49 -3.87
N PHE A 191 22.10 -12.73 -5.11
CA PHE A 191 21.70 -11.67 -6.03
C PHE A 191 20.50 -10.87 -5.51
N ALA A 192 19.43 -11.55 -5.04
CA ALA A 192 18.25 -10.87 -4.50
C ALA A 192 18.60 -10.05 -3.25
N THR A 193 19.49 -10.58 -2.40
CA THR A 193 19.97 -9.87 -1.21
C THR A 193 20.76 -8.62 -1.60
N GLY A 194 21.72 -8.73 -2.52
CA GLY A 194 22.49 -7.59 -3.03
C GLY A 194 21.59 -6.53 -3.69
N ALA A 195 20.66 -6.95 -4.56
CA ALA A 195 19.70 -6.07 -5.20
C ALA A 195 18.77 -5.38 -4.19
N SER A 196 18.34 -6.09 -3.13
CA SER A 196 17.50 -5.50 -2.07
C SER A 196 18.24 -4.45 -1.25
N LEU A 197 19.53 -4.68 -0.95
CA LEU A 197 20.37 -3.72 -0.23
C LEU A 197 20.67 -2.49 -1.08
N ALA A 198 20.97 -2.68 -2.38
CA ALA A 198 21.14 -1.58 -3.32
C ALA A 198 19.85 -0.76 -3.46
N SER A 199 18.71 -1.42 -3.61
CA SER A 199 17.39 -0.77 -3.68
C SER A 199 17.07 -0.01 -2.41
N PHE A 200 17.39 -0.58 -1.24
CA PHE A 200 17.23 0.08 0.05
C PHE A 200 18.11 1.34 0.17
N ALA A 201 19.36 1.28 -0.27
CA ALA A 201 20.26 2.44 -0.25
C ALA A 201 19.74 3.57 -1.14
N VAL A 202 19.33 3.25 -2.37
CA VAL A 202 18.76 4.21 -3.32
C VAL A 202 17.46 4.82 -2.76
N PHE A 203 16.54 3.97 -2.29
CA PHE A 203 15.25 4.43 -1.74
C PHE A 203 15.44 5.31 -0.51
N SER A 204 16.36 4.95 0.39
CA SER A 204 16.66 5.74 1.58
C SER A 204 17.31 7.08 1.22
N ALA A 205 18.19 7.11 0.22
CA ALA A 205 18.77 8.35 -0.28
C ALA A 205 17.71 9.30 -0.87
N PHE A 206 16.82 8.79 -1.72
CA PHE A 206 15.71 9.58 -2.26
C PHE A 206 14.77 10.08 -1.17
N THR A 207 14.45 9.24 -0.20
CA THR A 207 13.61 9.61 0.95
C THR A 207 14.27 10.72 1.77
N LEU A 208 15.58 10.61 2.04
CA LEU A 208 16.33 11.64 2.75
C LEU A 208 16.34 12.96 1.99
N ILE A 209 16.56 12.94 0.68
CA ILE A 209 16.49 14.14 -0.17
C ILE A 209 15.11 14.77 -0.09
N ALA A 210 14.04 13.98 -0.25
CA ALA A 210 12.67 14.48 -0.18
C ALA A 210 12.35 15.08 1.20
N MET A 211 12.88 14.50 2.28
CA MET A 211 12.76 15.06 3.63
C MET A 211 13.53 16.36 3.81
N LEU A 212 14.75 16.45 3.27
CA LEU A 212 15.55 17.67 3.33
C LEU A 212 14.84 18.82 2.62
N GLU A 213 14.23 18.54 1.47
CA GLU A 213 13.39 19.49 0.76
C GLU A 213 12.12 19.85 1.55
N LEU A 214 11.41 18.85 2.08
CA LEU A 214 10.14 19.06 2.78
C LEU A 214 10.28 19.79 4.13
N ILE A 215 11.34 19.49 4.89
CA ILE A 215 11.52 19.99 6.27
C ILE A 215 12.41 21.24 6.30
N PHE A 216 13.51 21.24 5.54
CA PHE A 216 14.52 22.29 5.60
C PHE A 216 14.45 23.27 4.42
N GLY A 217 13.59 23.02 3.42
CA GLY A 217 13.50 23.84 2.22
C GLY A 217 14.78 23.88 1.39
N ILE A 218 15.71 22.94 1.63
CA ILE A 218 16.99 22.85 0.92
C ILE A 218 16.71 22.24 -0.44
N GLN A 219 16.72 23.07 -1.48
CA GLN A 219 16.45 22.66 -2.85
C GLN A 219 17.66 21.91 -3.42
N VAL A 220 17.55 20.59 -3.60
CA VAL A 220 18.63 19.76 -4.16
C VAL A 220 18.47 19.62 -5.67
N PHE A 221 17.23 19.64 -6.18
CA PHE A 221 16.93 19.79 -7.60
C PHE A 221 16.26 21.15 -7.86
N GLY A 222 17.01 22.06 -8.47
CA GLY A 222 16.58 23.44 -8.74
C GLY A 222 15.32 23.52 -9.59
N ARG A 223 14.41 24.43 -9.23
CA ARG A 223 13.38 24.93 -10.14
C ARG A 223 13.97 26.06 -10.98
N SER A 224 13.97 25.89 -12.30
CA SER A 224 13.84 27.01 -13.23
C SER A 224 12.49 27.70 -13.02
#